data_AF-A0A4P6FN63-F1
#
_entry.id   AF-A0A4P6FN63-F1
#
_cell.length_a   1.000
_cell.length_b   1.000
_cell.length_c   1.000
_cell.angle_alpha   90.00
_cell.angle_beta   90.00
_cell.angle_gamma   90.00
#
_symmetry.space_group_name_H-M   'P 1'
#
loop_
_entity.id
_entity.type
_entity.pdbx_description
1 polymer ?
#
loop_
_entity_poly.entity_id
_entity_poly.type
_entity_poly.pdbx_seq_one_letter_code
_entity_poly.pdbx_strand_id
1 'polypeptide(L)'
;MDQDLESLDRAQLIAEIIRLRTGIRAHRDSSGHDLCWHHPQLWGLLPEPIPGPIAVPEWPQFLRGCVKYRESLDRERPDAERITAEHQG
;
A
#
# COMPACT_ATOMS: atom_id res chain seq x y z
N MET A 1 11.71 -2.00 16.36
CA MET A 1 10.25 -1.95 16.28
C MET A 1 9.81 -0.80 17.16
N ASP A 2 9.27 0.25 16.54
CA ASP A 2 8.62 1.43 17.13
C ASP A 2 9.40 2.22 18.22
N GLN A 3 10.69 1.95 18.41
CA GLN A 3 11.55 2.61 19.41
C GLN A 3 11.78 4.10 19.12
N ASP A 4 11.61 4.51 17.86
CA ASP A 4 11.61 5.92 17.45
C ASP A 4 10.53 6.72 18.19
N LEU A 5 9.37 6.11 18.47
CA LEU A 5 8.26 6.75 19.15
C LEU A 5 8.56 7.08 20.63
N GLU A 6 9.42 6.30 21.29
CA GLU A 6 9.74 6.48 22.72
C GLU A 6 10.48 7.80 23.00
N SER A 7 11.16 8.35 22.00
CA SER A 7 11.90 9.61 22.10
C SER A 7 11.04 10.86 21.87
N LEU A 8 9.81 10.69 21.40
CA LEU A 8 8.94 11.78 20.98
C LEU A 8 8.14 12.34 22.16
N ASP A 9 8.08 13.67 22.24
CA ASP A 9 7.13 14.34 23.11
C ASP A 9 5.68 14.18 22.61
N ARG A 10 4.72 14.64 23.42
CA ARG A 10 3.29 14.52 23.09
C ARG A 10 2.92 15.20 21.77
N ALA A 11 3.48 16.38 21.49
CA ALA A 11 3.18 17.11 20.27
C ALA A 11 3.74 16.39 19.04
N GLN A 12 4.96 15.86 19.16
CA GLN A 12 5.63 15.06 18.14
C GLN A 12 4.88 13.74 17.88
N LEU A 13 4.42 13.03 18.92
CA LEU A 13 3.60 11.83 18.77
C LEU A 13 2.30 12.10 18.01
N ILE A 14 1.61 13.21 18.33
CA ILE A 14 0.39 13.59 17.61
C ILE A 14 0.71 13.88 16.14
N ALA A 15 1.79 14.60 15.85
CA ALA A 15 2.22 14.89 14.49
C ALA A 15 2.53 13.60 13.71
N GLU A 16 3.27 12.65 14.31
CA GLU A 16 3.59 11.37 13.69
C GLU A 16 2.34 10.53 13.43
N ILE A 17 1.40 10.45 14.38
CA ILE A 17 0.12 9.74 14.16
C ILE A 17 -0.65 10.36 12.99
N ILE A 18 -0.68 11.69 12.88
CA ILE A 18 -1.35 12.36 11.76
C ILE A 18 -0.66 12.01 10.44
N ARG A 19 0.68 12.03 10.40
CA ARG A 19 1.48 11.66 9.21
C ARG A 19 1.17 10.23 8.77
N LEU A 20 1.24 9.26 9.70
CA LEU A 20 0.96 7.84 9.44
C LEU A 20 -0.48 7.63 8.93
N ARG A 21 -1.47 8.24 9.59
CA ARG A 21 -2.88 8.13 9.18
C ARG A 21 -3.13 8.77 7.82
N THR A 22 -2.38 9.81 7.46
CA THR A 22 -2.49 10.44 6.13
C THR A 22 -2.01 9.48 5.04
N GLY A 23 -0.87 8.81 5.23
CA GLY A 23 -0.39 7.82 4.28
C GLY A 23 -1.31 6.59 4.17
N ILE A 24 -1.88 6.10 5.28
CA ILE A 24 -2.87 5.02 5.26
C ILE A 24 -4.13 5.43 4.48
N ARG A 25 -4.64 6.65 4.68
CA ARG A 25 -5.80 7.15 3.93
C ARG A 25 -5.51 7.29 2.45
N ALA A 26 -4.33 7.82 2.09
CA ALA A 26 -3.92 7.95 0.69
C ALA A 26 -3.94 6.59 -0.02
N HIS A 27 -3.41 5.53 0.61
CA HIS A 27 -3.46 4.19 0.03
C HIS A 27 -4.88 3.58 0.01
N ARG A 28 -5.67 3.76 1.08
CA ARG A 28 -7.07 3.30 1.13
C ARG A 28 -7.93 3.90 0.02
N ASP A 29 -7.67 5.16 -0.30
CA ASP A 29 -8.43 5.95 -1.26
C ASP A 29 -7.90 5.82 -2.70
N SER A 30 -6.91 4.93 -2.94
CA SER A 30 -6.39 4.58 -4.26
C SER A 30 -7.44 3.93 -5.17
N SER A 31 -7.22 4.00 -6.49
CA SER A 31 -8.08 3.39 -7.49
C SER A 31 -7.30 2.87 -8.71
N GLY A 32 -7.91 2.00 -9.51
CA GLY A 32 -7.28 1.47 -10.73
C GLY A 32 -5.98 0.73 -10.44
N HIS A 33 -4.90 1.11 -11.12
CA HIS A 33 -3.58 0.48 -10.97
C HIS A 33 -2.91 0.81 -9.62
N ASP A 34 -3.36 1.86 -8.93
CA ASP A 34 -2.90 2.19 -7.58
C ASP A 34 -3.45 1.24 -6.51
N LEU A 35 -4.22 0.21 -6.90
CA LEU A 35 -4.58 -0.92 -6.05
C LEU A 35 -3.53 -2.05 -6.11
N CYS A 36 -2.46 -1.89 -6.90
CA CYS A 36 -1.41 -2.89 -7.04
C CYS A 36 -0.71 -3.21 -5.71
N TRP A 37 -0.13 -4.39 -5.57
CA TRP A 37 0.54 -4.83 -4.35
C TRP A 37 1.84 -4.07 -4.01
N HIS A 38 2.38 -3.22 -4.90
CA HIS A 38 3.63 -2.50 -4.69
C HIS A 38 3.42 -1.04 -4.25
N HIS A 39 3.57 -0.76 -2.95
CA HIS A 39 3.34 0.57 -2.36
C HIS A 39 4.52 1.06 -1.50
N PRO A 40 5.67 1.40 -2.12
CA PRO A 40 6.87 1.81 -1.38
C PRO A 40 6.65 3.05 -0.52
N GLN A 41 5.77 3.98 -0.92
CA GLN A 41 5.45 5.17 -0.13
C GLN A 41 4.69 4.83 1.16
N LEU A 42 3.80 3.84 1.13
CA LEU A 42 3.10 3.36 2.32
C LEU A 42 4.06 2.61 3.25
N TRP A 43 4.90 1.75 2.69
CA TRP A 43 5.88 0.97 3.47
C TRP A 43 6.93 1.87 4.12
N GLY A 44 7.37 2.91 3.40
CA GLY A 44 8.30 3.92 3.91
C GLY A 44 7.71 4.87 4.96
N LEU A 45 6.45 4.69 5.38
CA LEU A 45 5.95 5.36 6.57
C LEU A 45 6.59 4.85 7.85
N LEU A 46 7.06 3.59 7.82
CA LEU A 46 7.74 2.93 8.93
C LEU A 46 9.23 3.30 8.97
N PRO A 47 9.82 3.39 10.17
CA PRO A 47 11.22 3.76 10.36
C PRO A 47 12.20 2.65 9.97
N GLU A 48 11.74 1.39 9.91
CA GLU A 48 12.59 0.27 9.54
C GLU A 48 13.04 0.37 8.08
N PRO A 49 14.33 0.10 7.79
CA PRO A 49 14.79 0.02 6.41
C PRO A 49 14.06 -1.11 5.69
N ILE A 50 13.70 -0.86 4.42
CA ILE A 50 13.12 -1.88 3.55
C ILE A 50 14.14 -3.05 3.48
N PRO A 51 13.75 -4.27 3.90
CA PRO A 51 14.71 -5.34 4.11
C PRO A 51 15.30 -5.84 2.78
N GLY A 52 16.62 -5.77 2.64
CA GLY A 52 17.44 -6.56 1.72
C GLY A 52 17.01 -6.56 0.24
N PRO A 53 17.59 -7.46 -0.59
CA PRO A 53 17.12 -7.64 -1.96
C PRO A 53 15.69 -8.21 -1.97
N ILE A 54 14.76 -7.44 -2.53
CA ILE A 54 13.36 -7.83 -2.67
C ILE A 54 13.27 -8.98 -3.70
N ALA A 55 12.64 -10.09 -3.31
CA ALA A 55 12.33 -11.16 -4.24
C ALA A 55 11.17 -10.72 -5.16
N VAL A 56 11.44 -10.63 -6.45
CA VAL A 56 10.42 -10.35 -7.48
C VAL A 56 10.03 -11.68 -8.13
N PRO A 57 8.74 -12.07 -8.10
CA PRO A 57 8.30 -13.31 -8.73
C PRO A 57 8.41 -13.22 -10.26
N GLU A 58 8.72 -14.34 -10.90
CA GLU A 58 8.65 -14.48 -12.35
C GLU A 58 7.25 -14.16 -12.88
N TRP A 59 7.17 -13.72 -14.15
CA TRP A 59 5.94 -13.24 -14.78
C TRP A 59 4.71 -14.14 -14.57
N PRO A 60 4.78 -15.48 -14.76
CA PRO A 60 3.61 -16.33 -14.58
C PRO A 60 3.09 -16.34 -13.14
N GLN A 61 3.99 -16.30 -12.16
CA GLN A 61 3.69 -16.28 -10.73
C GLN A 61 3.07 -14.94 -10.34
N PHE A 62 3.66 -13.84 -10.81
CA PHE A 62 3.16 -12.48 -10.62
C PHE A 62 1.72 -12.35 -11.13
N LEU A 63 1.49 -12.69 -12.41
CA LEU A 63 0.18 -12.52 -13.06
C LEU A 63 -0.92 -13.35 -12.39
N ARG A 64 -0.62 -14.57 -11.93
CA ARG A 64 -1.57 -15.37 -11.12
C ARG A 64 -1.98 -14.67 -9.84
N GLY A 65 -1.06 -13.95 -9.19
CA GLY A 65 -1.37 -13.11 -8.03
C GLY A 65 -2.30 -11.95 -8.38
N CYS A 66 -2.01 -11.23 -9.47
CA CYS A 66 -2.85 -10.14 -9.96
C CYS A 66 -4.28 -10.58 -10.27
N VAL A 67 -4.45 -11.74 -10.92
CA VAL A 67 -5.78 -12.30 -11.19
C VAL A 67 -6.53 -12.59 -9.90
N LYS A 68 -5.89 -13.26 -8.93
CA LYS A 68 -6.52 -13.55 -7.62
C LYS A 68 -6.94 -12.29 -6.87
N TYR A 69 -6.10 -11.24 -6.91
CA TYR A 69 -6.44 -9.96 -6.31
C TYR A 69 -7.61 -9.30 -7.04
N ARG A 70 -7.61 -9.28 -8.37
CA ARG A 70 -8.74 -8.79 -9.15
C ARG A 70 -10.04 -9.52 -8.79
N GLU A 71 -10.01 -10.85 -8.67
CA GLU A 71 -11.17 -11.66 -8.25
C GLU A 71 -11.64 -11.34 -6.82
N SER A 72 -10.74 -10.93 -5.91
CA SER A 72 -11.15 -10.52 -4.56
C SER A 72 -11.96 -9.24 -4.57
N LEU A 73 -11.63 -8.29 -5.47
CA LEU A 73 -12.39 -7.06 -5.63
C LEU A 73 -13.82 -7.31 -6.12
N ASP A 74 -14.08 -8.38 -6.89
CA ASP A 74 -15.46 -8.74 -7.24
C ASP A 74 -16.27 -9.19 -6.02
N ARG A 75 -15.63 -9.84 -5.04
CA ARG A 75 -16.28 -10.28 -3.80
C ARG A 75 -16.43 -9.16 -2.79
N GLU A 76 -15.38 -8.34 -2.63
CA GLU A 76 -15.28 -7.33 -1.58
C GLU A 76 -15.88 -5.98 -1.99
N ARG A 77 -15.87 -5.67 -3.29
CA ARG A 77 -16.35 -4.42 -3.88
C ARG A 77 -17.25 -4.70 -5.11
N PRO A 78 -18.36 -5.44 -4.93
CA PRO A 78 -19.26 -5.79 -6.04
C PRO A 78 -19.84 -4.53 -6.72
N ASP A 79 -20.08 -3.47 -5.94
CA ASP A 79 -20.71 -2.24 -6.42
C ASP A 79 -19.74 -1.20 -7.01
N ALA A 80 -18.44 -1.48 -7.01
CA ALA A 80 -17.46 -0.54 -7.57
C ALA A 80 -17.61 -0.43 -9.11
N GLU A 81 -17.39 0.74 -9.67
CA GLU A 81 -17.39 0.93 -11.12
C GLU A 81 -16.30 0.09 -11.80
N ARG A 82 -16.64 -0.52 -12.94
CA ARG A 82 -15.68 -1.26 -13.76
C ARG A 82 -15.26 -0.40 -14.94
N ILE A 83 -14.01 0.04 -14.95
CA ILE A 83 -13.43 0.87 -16.00
C ILE A 83 -12.59 0.04 -16.97
N THR A 84 -12.46 0.49 -18.21
CA THR A 84 -11.65 -0.15 -19.26
C THR A 84 -10.39 0.64 -19.61
N ALA A 85 -10.10 1.71 -18.88
CA ALA A 85 -8.91 2.53 -19.09
C ALA A 85 -7.63 1.71 -18.82
N GLU A 86 -6.69 1.74 -19.75
CA GLU A 86 -5.38 1.10 -19.62
C GLU A 86 -4.41 1.95 -18.79
N HIS A 87 -3.43 1.29 -18.15
CA HIS A 87 -2.34 1.98 -17.46
C HIS A 87 -1.46 2.74 -18.47
N GLN A 88 -1.14 4.00 -18.18
CA GLN A 88 -0.39 4.87 -19.09
C GLN A 88 1.11 4.96 -18.75
N GLY A 89 1.59 4.27 -17.72
CA GLY A 89 2.98 4.32 -17.25
C GLY A 89 3.23 5.45 -16.28
#